data_AF-A0A2E8VWX6-F1
#
_entry.id   AF-A0A2E8VWX6-F1
#
_cell.length_a   1.000
_cell.length_b   1.000
_cell.length_c   1.000
_cell.angle_alpha   90.00
_cell.angle_beta   90.00
_cell.angle_gamma   90.00
#
_symmetry.space_group_name_H-M   'P 1'
#
loop_
_entity.id
_entity.type
_entity.pdbx_description
1 polymer ?
#
loop_
_entity_poly.entity_id
_entity_poly.type
_entity_poly.pdbx_seq_one_letter_code
_entity_poly.pdbx_strand_id
1 'polypeptide(L)'
;MAITSANQLELLQTAEAVAREKMIDPSLVVEAMEESLARAAKSRYGSEMDIQVSIDRKTGRATFRRVRTVVEEELLENYQAEMTVEQAKQYMENPEVGQQFIEEIPPVDMGRIAAQSAKQVILQKVREAERDRQFEEFKDRAGTIINGVVKREEYGNVIVDVGRGEAMLRRNEKIGRESYRSGDRIRCYIKEVRREMRGPQIFLSRTAPEFMAELFKMEVPEIYEGIIEIKSVSRDPGSRAKISVFTNDGSIDPVGACVGMRGSRVQAVVNELQGEKIDIIPWNEDQPTFLVNALQPAEVSKVVLDEEAGKIEVVVPDDQLSLAIGRRGQNVRLASQLTNLDIDILTEAEESVRRQKEFEERTTLFMDTLDLDEFFAQLLVSEGFASLEEVAYVELDELMVIDGVDEETASELQTRAREFLEKESQEALEKLRDLGVEEALLNFDGLSPQMLLALADDGIKNVEEFAKCADWELAGGWTTVDGERVKDDGLLETFGVTLEEAQDLIMTARVILGWVNPDEISPVNSTEAEEENLQEG
;
A
#
# COMPACT_ATOMS: atom_id res chain seq x y z
N MET A 1 -0.13 70.65 1.45
CA MET A 1 -0.41 69.34 2.09
C MET A 1 -1.81 68.81 1.70
N ALA A 2 -2.11 68.61 0.42
CA ALA A 2 -3.43 68.08 -0.01
C ALA A 2 -3.41 67.39 -1.39
N ILE A 3 -2.29 66.78 -1.79
CA ILE A 3 -2.17 66.12 -3.11
C ILE A 3 -1.88 64.60 -2.97
N THR A 4 -1.52 64.11 -1.78
CA THR A 4 -1.14 62.70 -1.57
C THR A 4 -2.29 61.76 -1.15
N SER A 5 -3.41 62.27 -0.63
CA SER A 5 -4.50 61.42 -0.14
C SER A 5 -5.38 60.80 -1.23
N ALA A 6 -5.60 61.51 -2.35
CA ALA A 6 -6.48 61.04 -3.43
C ALA A 6 -5.94 59.76 -4.11
N ASN A 7 -4.62 59.62 -4.22
CA ASN A 7 -3.98 58.52 -4.93
C ASN A 7 -4.02 57.20 -4.13
N GLN A 8 -4.19 57.25 -2.80
CA GLN A 8 -4.20 56.07 -1.93
C GLN A 8 -5.56 55.39 -1.89
N LEU A 9 -6.64 56.17 -1.83
CA LEU A 9 -8.02 55.65 -1.88
C LEU A 9 -8.32 55.04 -3.26
N GLU A 10 -7.91 55.69 -4.34
CA GLU A 10 -8.07 55.16 -5.71
C GLU A 10 -7.32 53.82 -5.88
N LEU A 11 -6.14 53.70 -5.28
CA LEU A 11 -5.35 52.47 -5.33
C LEU A 11 -6.02 51.32 -4.56
N LEU A 12 -6.56 51.59 -3.38
CA LEU A 12 -7.33 50.61 -2.60
C LEU A 12 -8.60 50.18 -3.35
N GLN A 13 -9.36 51.14 -3.90
CA GLN A 13 -10.57 50.85 -4.68
C GLN A 13 -10.26 50.05 -5.94
N THR A 14 -9.15 50.34 -6.62
CA THR A 14 -8.69 49.58 -7.79
C THR A 14 -8.28 48.17 -7.39
N ALA A 15 -7.54 48.02 -6.28
CA ALA A 15 -7.16 46.71 -5.74
C ALA A 15 -8.38 45.86 -5.39
N GLU A 16 -9.38 46.43 -4.71
CA GLU A 16 -10.62 45.73 -4.38
C GLU A 16 -11.44 45.38 -5.64
N ALA A 17 -11.50 46.28 -6.63
CA ALA A 17 -12.21 46.03 -7.88
C ALA A 17 -11.57 44.85 -8.65
N VAL A 18 -10.24 44.83 -8.74
CA VAL A 18 -9.50 43.72 -9.38
C VAL A 18 -9.66 42.42 -8.59
N ALA A 19 -9.65 42.47 -7.26
CA ALA A 19 -9.90 41.30 -6.42
C ALA A 19 -11.29 40.70 -6.68
N ARG A 20 -12.33 41.55 -6.75
CA ARG A 20 -13.71 41.11 -7.06
C ARG A 20 -13.83 40.55 -8.48
N GLU A 21 -13.20 41.18 -9.46
CA GLU A 21 -13.17 40.67 -10.84
C GLU A 21 -12.54 39.28 -10.92
N LYS A 22 -11.54 39.01 -10.07
CA LYS A 22 -10.86 37.72 -9.97
C LYS A 22 -11.47 36.75 -8.95
N MET A 23 -12.63 37.07 -8.37
CA MET A 23 -13.31 36.26 -7.35
C MET A 23 -12.45 35.95 -6.11
N ILE A 24 -11.64 36.92 -5.69
CA ILE A 24 -10.82 36.87 -4.47
C ILE A 24 -11.46 37.75 -3.42
N ASP A 25 -11.47 37.31 -2.16
CA ASP A 25 -11.94 38.14 -1.06
C ASP A 25 -11.08 39.41 -0.95
N PRO A 26 -11.69 40.62 -1.07
CA PRO A 26 -10.96 41.87 -0.94
C PRO A 26 -10.23 42.02 0.40
N SER A 27 -10.71 41.38 1.48
CA SER A 27 -10.07 41.43 2.80
C SER A 27 -8.64 40.87 2.78
N LEU A 28 -8.45 39.71 2.14
CA LEU A 28 -7.15 39.04 2.01
C LEU A 28 -6.14 39.87 1.22
N VAL A 29 -6.61 40.70 0.28
CA VAL A 29 -5.75 41.60 -0.50
C VAL A 29 -5.28 42.76 0.37
N VAL A 30 -6.16 43.32 1.20
CA VAL A 30 -5.82 44.42 2.12
C VAL A 30 -4.83 43.94 3.18
N GLU A 31 -5.05 42.77 3.79
CA GLU A 31 -4.13 42.17 4.77
C GLU A 31 -2.74 41.91 4.17
N ALA A 32 -2.68 41.37 2.96
CA ALA A 32 -1.40 41.14 2.29
C ALA A 32 -0.71 42.45 1.86
N MET A 33 -1.48 43.51 1.57
CA MET A 33 -0.93 44.86 1.36
C MET A 33 -0.35 45.44 2.65
N GLU A 34 -1.02 45.27 3.79
CA GLU A 34 -0.53 45.65 5.11
C GLU A 34 0.80 44.94 5.43
N GLU A 35 0.87 43.62 5.21
CA GLU A 35 2.09 42.84 5.43
C GLU A 35 3.24 43.31 4.49
N SER A 36 2.94 43.55 3.22
CA SER A 36 3.96 44.04 2.28
C SER A 36 4.47 45.44 2.66
N LEU A 37 3.60 46.32 3.15
CA LEU A 37 3.99 47.65 3.62
C LEU A 37 4.79 47.56 4.93
N ALA A 38 4.44 46.64 5.82
CA ALA A 38 5.19 46.34 7.04
C ALA A 38 6.62 45.90 6.71
N ARG A 39 6.80 44.93 5.80
CA ARG A 39 8.14 44.50 5.35
C ARG A 39 8.95 45.64 4.73
N ALA A 40 8.32 46.47 3.92
CA ALA A 40 8.99 47.63 3.32
C ALA A 40 9.38 48.69 4.38
N ALA A 41 8.56 48.87 5.42
CA ALA A 41 8.88 49.73 6.56
C ALA A 41 10.05 49.16 7.39
N LYS A 42 10.07 47.85 7.66
CA LYS A 42 11.19 47.15 8.34
C LYS A 42 12.50 47.36 7.60
N SER A 43 12.51 47.29 6.26
CA SER A 43 13.71 47.59 5.47
C SER A 43 14.26 49.02 5.63
N ARG A 44 13.44 49.99 6.04
CA ARG A 44 13.85 51.40 6.18
C ARG A 44 14.16 51.79 7.63
N TYR A 45 13.38 51.29 8.60
CA TYR A 45 13.54 51.62 10.01
C TYR A 45 14.44 50.65 10.78
N GLY A 46 14.56 49.40 10.31
CA GLY A 46 15.36 48.34 10.93
C GLY A 46 14.66 46.99 10.78
N SER A 47 15.40 45.96 10.33
CA SER A 47 14.85 44.60 10.13
C SER A 47 14.35 43.98 11.42
N GLU A 48 15.01 44.30 12.53
CA GLU A 48 14.72 43.75 13.86
C GLU A 48 13.53 44.42 14.55
N MET A 49 13.00 45.53 14.02
CA MET A 49 11.82 46.18 14.60
C MET A 49 10.54 45.42 14.22
N ASP A 50 9.64 45.22 15.19
CA ASP A 50 8.29 44.80 14.85
C ASP A 50 7.43 45.99 14.44
N ILE A 51 7.00 45.98 13.18
CA ILE A 51 6.23 47.06 12.56
C ILE A 51 4.97 46.43 12.01
N GLN A 52 3.83 46.88 12.52
CA GLN A 52 2.50 46.53 12.05
C GLN A 52 1.92 47.70 11.26
N VAL A 53 1.25 47.38 10.16
CA VAL A 53 0.60 48.37 9.30
C VAL A 53 -0.88 48.06 9.27
N SER A 54 -1.71 49.09 9.39
CA SER A 54 -3.16 48.96 9.23
C SER A 54 -3.64 49.99 8.21
N ILE A 55 -4.45 49.55 7.25
CA ILE A 55 -5.03 50.38 6.20
C ILE A 55 -6.51 50.58 6.51
N ASP A 56 -6.93 51.83 6.70
CA ASP A 56 -8.34 52.16 6.82
C ASP A 56 -9.04 52.00 5.46
N ARG A 57 -10.00 51.06 5.40
CA ARG A 57 -10.75 50.73 4.18
C ARG A 57 -11.59 51.89 3.63
N LYS A 58 -11.99 52.85 4.46
CA LYS A 58 -12.82 53.99 4.02
C LYS A 58 -11.97 55.14 3.49
N THR A 59 -10.78 55.34 4.07
CA THR A 59 -9.94 56.50 3.76
C THR A 59 -8.69 56.15 2.94
N GLY A 60 -8.35 54.87 2.84
CA GLY A 60 -7.14 54.38 2.16
C GLY A 60 -5.84 54.74 2.90
N ARG A 61 -5.92 55.32 4.10
CA ARG A 61 -4.75 55.77 4.86
C ARG A 61 -4.11 54.59 5.59
N ALA A 62 -2.82 54.38 5.34
CA ALA A 62 -2.00 53.42 6.07
C ALA A 62 -1.43 54.07 7.35
N THR A 63 -1.66 53.45 8.49
CA THR A 63 -1.06 53.80 9.79
C THR A 63 0.02 52.77 10.13
N PHE A 64 1.22 53.25 10.44
CA PHE A 64 2.37 52.43 10.79
C PHE A 64 2.55 52.46 12.30
N ARG A 65 2.64 51.29 12.92
CA ARG A 65 2.80 51.13 14.36
C ARG A 65 4.03 50.28 14.63
N ARG A 66 4.94 50.77 15.45
CA ARG A 66 5.98 49.95 16.05
C ARG A 66 5.39 49.27 17.27
N VAL A 67 5.50 47.95 17.34
CA VAL A 67 5.03 47.15 18.47
C VAL A 67 6.25 46.65 19.23
N ARG A 68 6.22 46.80 20.55
CA ARG A 68 7.23 46.24 21.45
C ARG A 68 6.56 45.39 22.51
N THR A 69 6.91 44.12 22.58
CA THR A 69 6.29 43.16 23.51
C THR A 69 7.06 43.12 24.82
N VAL A 70 6.35 43.12 25.94
CA VAL A 70 6.95 43.00 27.27
C VAL A 70 7.26 41.53 27.54
N VAL A 71 8.52 41.21 27.79
CA VAL A 71 9.01 39.83 28.05
C VAL A 71 9.76 39.76 29.38
N GLU A 72 9.93 38.55 29.90
CA GLU A 72 10.81 38.30 31.05
C GLU A 72 12.27 38.55 30.65
N GLU A 73 13.09 38.99 31.62
CA GLU A 73 14.49 39.36 31.36
C GLU A 73 15.32 38.20 30.80
N GLU A 74 15.01 36.97 31.22
CA GLU A 74 15.68 35.75 30.78
C GLU A 74 15.30 35.32 29.34
N LEU A 75 14.19 35.83 28.82
CA LEU A 75 13.65 35.51 27.48
C LEU A 75 13.85 36.65 26.47
N LEU A 76 14.59 37.70 26.83
CA LEU A 76 14.83 38.85 25.97
C LEU A 76 15.84 38.49 24.86
N GLU A 77 15.36 38.33 23.64
CA GLU A 77 16.20 38.01 22.47
C GLU A 77 16.36 39.22 21.54
N ASN A 78 15.29 40.01 21.34
CA ASN A 78 15.28 41.12 20.40
C ASN A 78 15.06 42.48 21.08
N TYR A 79 16.16 43.17 21.37
CA TYR A 79 16.16 44.51 21.99
C TYR A 79 15.34 45.59 21.26
N GLN A 80 15.03 45.40 19.96
CA GLN A 80 14.25 46.37 19.17
C GLN A 80 12.75 46.08 19.15
N ALA A 81 12.35 44.80 19.24
CA ALA A 81 10.95 44.37 19.25
C ALA A 81 10.44 44.00 20.65
N GLU A 82 11.31 43.90 21.64
CA GLU A 82 10.97 43.47 22.99
C GLU A 82 11.45 44.49 24.03
N MET A 83 10.89 44.40 25.24
CA MET A 83 11.33 45.16 26.40
C MET A 83 11.07 44.37 27.69
N THR A 84 11.92 44.58 28.70
CA THR A 84 11.68 43.98 30.02
C THR A 84 10.58 44.72 30.77
N VAL A 85 9.99 44.09 31.79
CA VAL A 85 9.01 44.73 32.68
C VAL A 85 9.56 46.02 33.30
N GLU A 86 10.85 46.08 33.62
CA GLU A 86 11.49 47.29 34.15
C GLU A 86 11.57 48.42 33.12
N GLN A 87 11.91 48.10 31.87
CA GLN A 87 11.95 49.06 30.76
C GLN A 87 10.54 49.54 30.39
N ALA A 88 9.55 48.64 30.44
CA ALA A 88 8.16 48.93 30.14
C ALA A 88 7.52 49.93 31.12
N LYS A 89 7.96 49.96 32.39
CA LYS A 89 7.46 50.90 33.41
C LYS A 89 7.68 52.37 33.05
N GLN A 90 8.62 52.66 32.15
CA GLN A 90 8.85 54.03 31.66
C GLN A 90 7.76 54.51 30.71
N TYR A 91 7.02 53.59 30.09
CA TYR A 91 6.06 53.87 29.03
C TYR A 91 4.63 53.42 29.38
N MET A 92 4.47 52.47 30.32
CA MET A 92 3.18 51.88 30.71
C MET A 92 3.00 51.92 32.23
N GLU A 93 1.77 52.20 32.67
CA GLU A 93 1.39 52.16 34.09
C GLU A 93 1.02 50.71 34.46
N ASN A 94 1.90 50.02 35.19
CA ASN A 94 1.85 48.58 35.54
C ASN A 94 1.95 47.60 34.35
N PRO A 95 3.13 47.46 33.73
CA PRO A 95 3.35 46.50 32.66
C PRO A 95 3.39 45.05 33.18
N GLU A 96 2.72 44.16 32.48
CA GLU A 96 2.77 42.71 32.69
C GLU A 96 3.43 42.01 31.49
N VAL A 97 4.03 40.85 31.74
CA VAL A 97 4.61 40.01 30.68
C VAL A 97 3.52 39.65 29.66
N GLY A 98 3.83 39.79 28.38
CA GLY A 98 2.91 39.56 27.25
C GLY A 98 2.15 40.82 26.80
N GLN A 99 2.20 41.94 27.53
CA GLN A 99 1.60 43.19 27.07
C GLN A 99 2.37 43.81 25.91
N GLN A 100 1.66 44.50 25.01
CA GLN A 100 2.25 45.16 23.85
C GLN A 100 2.21 46.68 24.01
N PHE A 101 3.38 47.31 23.91
CA PHE A 101 3.50 48.75 23.78
C PHE A 101 3.49 49.14 22.30
N ILE A 102 2.51 49.96 21.91
CA ILE A 102 2.26 50.33 20.52
C ILE A 102 2.56 51.81 20.34
N GLU A 103 3.47 52.13 19.43
CA GLU A 103 3.86 53.50 19.10
C GLU A 103 3.61 53.80 17.63
N GLU A 104 2.93 54.91 17.33
CA GLU A 104 2.73 55.34 15.94
C GLU A 104 4.02 55.96 15.40
N ILE A 105 4.52 55.40 14.30
CA ILE A 105 5.73 55.88 13.63
C ILE A 105 5.35 56.71 12.39
N PRO A 106 6.18 57.70 12.01
CA PRO A 106 5.93 58.50 10.82
C PRO A 106 5.70 57.61 9.59
N PRO A 107 4.68 57.90 8.75
CA PRO A 107 4.44 57.12 7.56
C PRO A 107 5.62 57.26 6.61
N VAL A 108 6.03 56.15 6.01
CA VAL A 108 7.07 56.17 5.00
C VAL A 108 6.49 56.69 3.69
N ASP A 109 7.13 57.68 3.06
CA ASP A 109 6.79 58.13 1.69
C ASP A 109 7.05 57.01 0.69
N MET A 110 6.04 56.16 0.49
CA MET A 110 6.11 54.95 -0.32
C MET A 110 5.27 55.06 -1.59
N GLY A 111 4.98 56.26 -2.11
CA GLY A 111 4.00 56.45 -3.19
C GLY A 111 4.15 55.50 -4.40
N ARG A 112 5.38 55.27 -4.87
CA ARG A 112 5.66 54.33 -5.98
C ARG A 112 5.83 52.88 -5.52
N ILE A 113 6.38 52.66 -4.32
CA ILE A 113 6.66 51.34 -3.76
C ILE A 113 5.36 50.65 -3.36
N ALA A 114 4.43 51.37 -2.71
CA ALA A 114 3.11 50.87 -2.33
C ALA A 114 2.30 50.38 -3.54
N ALA A 115 2.37 51.09 -4.68
CA ALA A 115 1.72 50.66 -5.91
C ALA A 115 2.36 49.41 -6.54
N GLN A 116 3.69 49.30 -6.52
CA GLN A 116 4.39 48.10 -7.00
C GLN A 116 4.16 46.89 -6.08
N SER A 117 4.19 47.10 -4.78
CA SER A 117 3.87 46.11 -3.75
C SER A 117 2.42 45.63 -3.87
N ALA A 118 1.46 46.54 -3.97
CA ALA A 118 0.04 46.19 -4.16
C ALA A 118 -0.16 45.36 -5.43
N LYS A 119 0.45 45.76 -6.56
CA LYS A 119 0.40 44.98 -7.80
C LYS A 119 0.98 43.57 -7.62
N GLN A 120 2.12 43.45 -6.94
CA GLN A 120 2.77 42.16 -6.71
C GLN A 120 1.92 41.25 -5.80
N VAL A 121 1.38 41.80 -4.72
CA VAL A 121 0.48 41.11 -3.78
C VAL A 121 -0.78 40.63 -4.49
N ILE A 122 -1.42 41.49 -5.29
CA ILE A 122 -2.60 41.12 -6.07
C ILE A 122 -2.26 39.99 -7.03
N LEU A 123 -1.16 40.09 -7.79
CA LEU A 123 -0.74 39.02 -8.72
C LEU A 123 -0.45 37.70 -7.98
N GLN A 124 0.14 37.77 -6.78
CA GLN A 124 0.38 36.59 -5.96
C GLN A 124 -0.92 35.96 -5.46
N LYS A 125 -1.84 36.76 -4.91
CA LYS A 125 -3.15 36.28 -4.43
C LYS A 125 -4.01 35.73 -5.56
N VAL A 126 -3.94 36.33 -6.75
CA VAL A 126 -4.58 35.79 -7.96
C VAL A 126 -4.02 34.42 -8.31
N ARG A 127 -2.68 34.25 -8.29
CA ARG A 127 -2.07 32.94 -8.52
C ARG A 127 -2.39 31.93 -7.44
N GLU A 128 -2.50 32.32 -6.17
CA GLU A 128 -2.94 31.45 -5.08
C GLU A 128 -4.37 30.96 -5.32
N ALA A 129 -5.30 31.88 -5.56
CA ALA A 129 -6.70 31.53 -5.83
C ALA A 129 -6.88 30.68 -7.10
N GLU A 130 -6.13 30.95 -8.18
CA GLU A 130 -6.14 30.12 -9.38
C GLU A 130 -5.63 28.69 -9.09
N ARG A 131 -4.57 28.55 -8.27
CA ARG A 131 -4.01 27.26 -7.87
C ARG A 131 -4.96 26.47 -6.99
N ASP A 132 -5.59 27.11 -6.01
CA ASP A 132 -6.55 26.45 -5.12
C ASP A 132 -7.77 25.97 -5.91
N ARG A 133 -8.28 26.80 -6.81
CA ARG A 133 -9.38 26.43 -7.70
C ARG A 133 -9.01 25.26 -8.62
N GLN A 134 -7.79 25.25 -9.17
CA GLN A 134 -7.30 24.15 -9.98
C GLN A 134 -7.25 22.85 -9.14
N PHE A 135 -6.75 22.90 -7.91
CA PHE A 135 -6.74 21.74 -7.04
C PHE A 135 -8.15 21.19 -6.77
N GLU A 136 -9.08 22.08 -6.39
CA GLU A 136 -10.47 21.69 -6.09
C GLU A 136 -11.19 21.06 -7.30
N GLU A 137 -10.83 21.45 -8.53
CA GLU A 137 -11.41 20.85 -9.74
C GLU A 137 -10.87 19.44 -10.02
N PHE A 138 -9.60 19.18 -9.72
CA PHE A 138 -8.95 17.90 -10.08
C PHE A 138 -8.90 16.89 -8.93
N LYS A 139 -9.07 17.31 -7.67
CA LYS A 139 -9.04 16.40 -6.51
C LYS A 139 -10.06 15.26 -6.65
N ASP A 140 -11.28 15.57 -7.09
CA ASP A 140 -12.38 14.62 -7.24
C ASP A 140 -12.31 13.82 -8.56
N ARG A 141 -11.33 14.15 -9.42
CA ARG A 141 -11.10 13.51 -10.71
C ARG A 141 -9.94 12.50 -10.68
N ALA A 142 -9.26 12.36 -9.55
CA ALA A 142 -8.33 11.25 -9.33
C ALA A 142 -9.08 9.93 -9.58
N GLY A 143 -8.48 9.01 -10.31
CA GLY A 143 -9.16 7.78 -10.73
C GLY A 143 -9.86 7.84 -12.09
N THR A 144 -9.81 8.96 -12.81
CA THR A 144 -10.45 9.10 -14.12
C THR A 144 -9.44 9.32 -15.25
N ILE A 145 -9.86 9.00 -16.49
CA ILE A 145 -9.08 9.32 -17.69
C ILE A 145 -9.28 10.79 -18.07
N ILE A 146 -8.16 11.45 -18.37
CA ILE A 146 -8.13 12.80 -18.91
C ILE A 146 -7.45 12.84 -20.28
N ASN A 147 -8.02 13.65 -21.16
CA ASN A 147 -7.44 13.96 -22.46
C ASN A 147 -6.64 15.25 -22.35
N GLY A 148 -5.41 15.25 -22.86
CA GLY A 148 -4.55 16.43 -22.86
C GLY A 148 -3.69 16.53 -24.12
N VAL A 149 -2.91 17.61 -24.19
CA VAL A 149 -1.96 17.87 -25.27
C VAL A 149 -0.57 17.99 -24.69
N VAL A 150 0.39 17.25 -25.23
CA VAL A 150 1.79 17.32 -24.79
C VAL A 150 2.35 18.70 -25.11
N LYS A 151 2.79 19.43 -24.07
CA LYS A 151 3.50 20.70 -24.26
C LYS A 151 4.96 20.48 -24.57
N ARG A 152 5.64 19.70 -23.73
CA ARG A 152 7.09 19.51 -23.77
C ARG A 152 7.50 18.27 -22.97
N GLU A 153 8.67 17.74 -23.28
CA GLU A 153 9.32 16.65 -22.54
C GLU A 153 10.58 17.20 -21.85
N GLU A 154 10.67 17.07 -20.53
CA GLU A 154 11.75 17.59 -19.68
C GLU A 154 12.36 16.46 -18.88
N TYR A 155 13.65 16.17 -19.08
CA TYR A 155 14.39 15.12 -18.35
C TYR A 155 13.69 13.73 -18.34
N GLY A 156 12.89 13.43 -19.37
CA GLY A 156 12.12 12.20 -19.50
C GLY A 156 10.70 12.24 -18.90
N ASN A 157 10.31 13.34 -18.24
CA ASN A 157 8.94 13.61 -17.83
C ASN A 157 8.20 14.35 -18.96
N VAL A 158 6.94 14.03 -19.15
CA VAL A 158 6.10 14.65 -20.19
C VAL A 158 5.13 15.59 -19.51
N ILE A 159 5.20 16.88 -19.87
CA ILE A 159 4.27 17.90 -19.38
C ILE A 159 3.09 17.98 -20.35
N VAL A 160 1.90 17.72 -19.82
CA VAL A 160 0.64 17.64 -20.56
C VAL A 160 -0.23 18.82 -20.15
N ASP A 161 -0.73 19.54 -21.14
CA ASP A 161 -1.77 20.55 -20.97
C ASP A 161 -3.13 19.89 -20.87
N VAL A 162 -3.81 20.10 -19.74
CA VAL A 162 -5.17 19.62 -19.50
C VAL A 162 -6.21 20.74 -19.58
N GLY A 163 -5.83 21.87 -20.20
CA GLY A 163 -6.67 23.03 -20.49
C GLY A 163 -6.67 24.06 -19.37
N ARG A 164 -6.99 23.63 -18.13
CA ARG A 164 -7.03 24.51 -16.94
C ARG A 164 -5.79 24.41 -16.05
N GLY A 165 -4.80 23.64 -16.47
CA GLY A 165 -3.60 23.36 -15.70
C GLY A 165 -2.57 22.56 -16.48
N GLU A 166 -1.37 22.43 -15.91
CA GLU A 166 -0.36 21.49 -16.40
C GLU A 166 -0.38 20.24 -15.51
N ALA A 167 -0.31 19.09 -16.15
CA ALA A 167 -0.20 17.79 -15.50
C ALA A 167 1.11 17.13 -15.95
N MET A 168 1.67 16.29 -15.11
CA MET A 168 2.97 15.66 -15.33
C MET A 168 2.84 14.15 -15.41
N LEU A 169 3.27 13.59 -16.53
CA LEU A 169 3.47 12.15 -16.71
C LEU A 169 4.94 11.86 -16.44
N ARG A 170 5.23 11.15 -15.36
CA ARG A 170 6.61 10.80 -14.98
C ARG A 170 7.20 9.75 -15.92
N ARG A 171 8.53 9.68 -16.00
CA ARG A 171 9.24 8.70 -16.83
C ARG A 171 8.87 7.24 -16.52
N ASN A 172 8.69 6.89 -15.25
CA ASN A 172 8.32 5.56 -14.79
C ASN A 172 6.82 5.23 -15.01
N GLU A 173 6.00 6.26 -15.24
CA GLU A 173 4.56 6.14 -15.46
C GLU A 173 4.18 6.18 -16.96
N LYS A 174 5.19 6.28 -17.82
CA LYS A 174 5.10 6.29 -19.28
C LYS A 174 5.37 4.89 -19.82
N ILE A 175 4.62 4.47 -20.84
CA ILE A 175 4.88 3.19 -21.50
C ILE A 175 6.19 3.32 -22.29
N GLY A 176 7.13 2.40 -22.06
CA GLY A 176 8.51 2.54 -22.55
C GLY A 176 8.67 2.67 -24.07
N ARG A 177 7.69 2.19 -24.85
CA ARG A 177 7.68 2.29 -26.33
C ARG A 177 7.10 3.60 -26.86
N GLU A 178 6.55 4.45 -26.01
CA GLU A 178 5.91 5.70 -26.41
C GLU A 178 6.93 6.82 -26.64
N SER A 179 6.79 7.50 -27.77
CA SER A 179 7.48 8.75 -28.04
C SER A 179 6.44 9.85 -28.16
N TYR A 180 6.64 10.93 -27.41
CA TYR A 180 5.76 12.08 -27.43
C TYR A 180 6.49 13.29 -27.99
N ARG A 181 5.80 14.03 -28.86
CA ARG A 181 6.25 15.30 -29.38
C ARG A 181 5.32 16.40 -28.88
N SER A 182 5.85 17.61 -28.85
CA SER A 182 5.05 18.80 -28.56
C SER A 182 3.89 18.90 -29.57
N GLY A 183 2.67 19.05 -29.05
CA GLY A 183 1.43 19.11 -29.82
C GLY A 183 0.69 17.77 -29.95
N ASP A 184 1.30 16.64 -29.55
CA ASP A 184 0.63 15.34 -29.60
C ASP A 184 -0.53 15.27 -28.60
N ARG A 185 -1.62 14.62 -29.00
CA ARG A 185 -2.73 14.32 -28.10
C ARG A 185 -2.42 13.06 -27.31
N ILE A 186 -2.70 13.08 -26.02
CA ILE A 186 -2.43 11.99 -25.10
C ILE A 186 -3.63 11.79 -24.17
N ARG A 187 -4.00 10.55 -23.92
CA ARG A 187 -4.95 10.18 -22.86
C ARG A 187 -4.16 9.65 -21.67
N CYS A 188 -4.48 10.03 -20.46
CA CYS A 188 -3.79 9.50 -19.29
C CYS A 188 -4.79 9.24 -18.16
N TYR A 189 -4.44 8.33 -17.28
CA TYR A 189 -5.10 8.18 -15.99
C TYR A 189 -4.57 9.22 -15.00
N ILE A 190 -5.46 9.89 -14.27
CA ILE A 190 -5.07 10.76 -13.16
C ILE A 190 -4.80 9.85 -11.95
N LYS A 191 -3.50 9.63 -11.66
CA LYS A 191 -3.07 8.76 -10.56
C LYS A 191 -3.29 9.43 -9.21
N GLU A 192 -2.84 10.66 -9.08
CA GLU A 192 -2.97 11.43 -7.83
C GLU A 192 -2.86 12.93 -8.12
N VAL A 193 -3.42 13.75 -7.21
CA VAL A 193 -3.34 15.21 -7.26
C VAL A 193 -2.81 15.70 -5.92
N ARG A 194 -1.61 16.29 -5.92
CA ARG A 194 -0.95 16.78 -4.70
C ARG A 194 -0.96 18.30 -4.64
N ARG A 195 -1.16 18.87 -3.44
CA ARG A 195 -0.93 20.30 -3.19
C ARG A 195 0.55 20.53 -2.93
N GLU A 196 1.19 21.40 -3.70
CA GLU A 196 2.53 21.90 -3.41
C GLU A 196 2.57 23.42 -3.29
N MET A 197 3.61 23.94 -2.62
CA MET A 197 3.84 25.38 -2.46
C MET A 197 3.94 26.14 -3.80
N ARG A 198 4.34 25.47 -4.88
CA ARG A 198 4.42 26.03 -6.24
C ARG A 198 3.15 25.84 -7.06
N GLY A 199 2.15 25.14 -6.52
CA GLY A 199 0.85 24.85 -7.13
C GLY A 199 0.52 23.37 -7.15
N PRO A 200 -0.76 23.02 -7.43
CA PRO A 200 -1.15 21.63 -7.45
C PRO A 200 -0.45 20.90 -8.58
N GLN A 201 0.18 19.77 -8.23
CA GLN A 201 0.76 18.86 -9.20
C GLN A 201 -0.22 17.73 -9.47
N ILE A 202 -0.61 17.59 -10.74
CA ILE A 202 -1.46 16.49 -11.21
C ILE A 202 -0.54 15.43 -11.79
N PHE A 203 -0.44 14.27 -11.14
CA PHE A 203 0.38 13.18 -11.63
C PHE A 203 -0.46 12.26 -12.50
N LEU A 204 0.05 12.01 -13.70
CA LEU A 204 -0.56 11.17 -14.70
C LEU A 204 0.14 9.83 -14.77
N SER A 205 -0.60 8.79 -15.16
CA SER A 205 -0.07 7.48 -15.46
C SER A 205 -0.69 6.89 -16.72
N ARG A 206 0.13 6.13 -17.47
CA ARG A 206 -0.32 5.24 -18.54
C ARG A 206 0.03 3.77 -18.26
N THR A 207 0.88 3.53 -17.26
CA THR A 207 1.30 2.20 -16.81
C THR A 207 0.36 1.58 -15.77
N ALA A 208 -0.42 2.41 -15.07
CA ALA A 208 -1.41 1.97 -14.07
C ALA A 208 -2.40 0.91 -14.63
N PRO A 209 -2.67 -0.19 -13.91
CA PRO A 209 -3.72 -1.16 -14.28
C PRO A 209 -5.10 -0.54 -14.48
N GLU A 210 -5.44 0.43 -13.63
CA GLU A 210 -6.70 1.17 -13.63
C GLU A 210 -6.91 1.97 -14.92
N PHE A 211 -5.81 2.39 -15.57
CA PHE A 211 -5.90 3.04 -16.88
C PHE A 211 -6.52 2.11 -17.92
N MET A 212 -6.17 0.82 -17.91
CA MET A 212 -6.77 -0.16 -18.81
C MET A 212 -8.24 -0.40 -18.46
N ALA A 213 -8.56 -0.55 -17.17
CA ALA A 213 -9.93 -0.77 -16.73
C ALA A 213 -10.86 0.37 -17.18
N GLU A 214 -10.43 1.62 -17.00
CA GLU A 214 -11.20 2.79 -17.43
C GLU A 214 -11.28 2.92 -18.96
N LEU A 215 -10.24 2.50 -19.71
CA LEU A 215 -10.32 2.43 -21.17
C LEU A 215 -11.38 1.41 -21.64
N PHE A 216 -11.43 0.23 -21.01
CA PHE A 216 -12.46 -0.77 -21.29
C PHE A 216 -13.86 -0.28 -20.92
N LYS A 217 -14.00 0.42 -19.79
CA LYS A 217 -15.27 1.03 -19.37
C LYS A 217 -15.79 2.07 -20.37
N MET A 218 -14.89 2.81 -21.04
CA MET A 218 -15.27 3.73 -22.12
C MET A 218 -15.66 3.02 -23.42
N GLU A 219 -15.03 1.89 -23.73
CA GLU A 219 -15.21 1.17 -25.00
C GLU A 219 -16.35 0.14 -24.95
N VAL A 220 -16.65 -0.41 -23.77
CA VAL A 220 -17.63 -1.49 -23.54
C VAL A 220 -18.80 -0.96 -22.71
N PRO A 221 -19.97 -0.68 -23.33
CA PRO A 221 -21.15 -0.17 -22.63
C PRO A 221 -21.61 -1.05 -21.47
N GLU A 222 -21.50 -2.37 -21.63
CA GLU A 222 -21.91 -3.36 -20.63
C GLU A 222 -21.09 -3.24 -19.33
N ILE A 223 -19.84 -2.78 -19.40
CA ILE A 223 -19.01 -2.48 -18.22
C ILE A 223 -19.42 -1.14 -17.60
N TYR A 224 -19.72 -0.14 -18.44
CA TYR A 224 -20.19 1.17 -17.95
C TYR A 224 -21.52 1.07 -17.19
N GLU A 225 -22.44 0.22 -17.67
CA GLU A 225 -23.74 -0.05 -17.04
C GLU A 225 -23.64 -0.98 -15.82
N GLY A 226 -22.46 -1.54 -15.54
CA GLY A 226 -22.24 -2.45 -14.41
C GLY A 226 -22.82 -3.85 -14.60
N ILE A 227 -23.14 -4.24 -15.84
CA ILE A 227 -23.62 -5.59 -16.18
C ILE A 227 -22.45 -6.58 -16.19
N ILE A 228 -21.29 -6.11 -16.68
CA ILE A 228 -20.02 -6.82 -16.63
C ILE A 228 -19.11 -6.08 -15.65
N GLU A 229 -18.53 -6.81 -14.72
CA GLU A 229 -17.58 -6.30 -13.74
C GLU A 229 -16.16 -6.74 -14.12
N ILE A 230 -15.20 -5.82 -14.01
CA ILE A 230 -13.77 -6.14 -14.11
C ILE A 230 -13.29 -6.51 -12.71
N LYS A 231 -12.90 -7.77 -12.49
CA LYS A 231 -12.48 -8.26 -11.16
C LYS A 231 -11.04 -7.90 -10.82
N SER A 232 -10.14 -8.07 -11.78
CA SER A 232 -8.70 -7.84 -11.62
C SER A 232 -8.04 -7.57 -12.97
N VAL A 233 -6.98 -6.76 -12.95
CA VAL A 233 -6.17 -6.40 -14.11
C VAL A 233 -4.70 -6.56 -13.75
N SER A 234 -3.97 -7.41 -14.47
CA SER A 234 -2.52 -7.52 -14.38
C SER A 234 -1.86 -7.04 -15.68
N ARG A 235 -0.81 -6.23 -15.58
CA ARG A 235 -0.18 -5.60 -16.75
C ARG A 235 1.34 -5.61 -16.67
N ASP A 236 1.94 -5.91 -17.81
CA ASP A 236 3.31 -5.54 -18.17
C ASP A 236 3.23 -4.46 -19.26
N PRO A 237 3.24 -3.16 -18.87
CA PRO A 237 2.85 -2.05 -19.73
C PRO A 237 3.61 -1.98 -21.06
N GLY A 238 2.87 -1.90 -22.16
CA GLY A 238 3.40 -1.86 -23.53
C GLY A 238 3.83 -3.21 -24.10
N SER A 239 3.58 -4.30 -23.38
CA SER A 239 3.95 -5.66 -23.78
C SER A 239 2.74 -6.59 -23.76
N ARG A 240 2.24 -6.94 -22.56
CA ARG A 240 1.12 -7.87 -22.39
C ARG A 240 0.34 -7.55 -21.11
N ALA A 241 -0.96 -7.83 -21.12
CA ALA A 241 -1.83 -7.71 -19.98
C ALA A 241 -2.87 -8.81 -19.96
N LYS A 242 -3.38 -9.11 -18.76
CA LYS A 242 -4.50 -10.00 -18.53
C LYS A 242 -5.57 -9.23 -17.75
N ILE A 243 -6.82 -9.33 -18.21
CA ILE A 243 -7.97 -8.71 -17.56
C ILE A 243 -9.01 -9.79 -17.28
N SER A 244 -9.49 -9.83 -16.04
CA SER A 244 -10.53 -10.76 -15.62
C SER A 244 -11.89 -10.07 -15.58
N VAL A 245 -12.88 -10.70 -16.21
CA VAL A 245 -14.23 -10.15 -16.35
C VAL A 245 -15.27 -11.15 -15.88
N PHE A 246 -16.31 -10.64 -15.23
CA PHE A 246 -17.39 -11.43 -14.66
C PHE A 246 -18.75 -10.81 -15.01
N THR A 247 -19.79 -11.63 -15.13
CA THR A 247 -21.17 -11.16 -15.18
C THR A 247 -22.08 -12.14 -14.43
N ASN A 248 -23.08 -11.59 -13.76
CA ASN A 248 -24.14 -12.38 -13.11
C ASN A 248 -25.24 -12.80 -14.11
N ASP A 249 -25.28 -12.20 -15.30
CA ASP A 249 -26.30 -12.50 -16.31
C ASP A 249 -25.82 -13.60 -17.27
N GLY A 250 -26.36 -14.81 -17.11
CA GLY A 250 -26.02 -15.95 -17.96
C GLY A 250 -26.45 -15.82 -19.42
N SER A 251 -27.19 -14.77 -19.80
CA SER A 251 -27.51 -14.48 -21.21
C SER A 251 -26.40 -13.70 -21.93
N ILE A 252 -25.41 -13.19 -21.18
CA ILE A 252 -24.35 -12.32 -21.69
C ILE A 252 -23.01 -13.06 -21.59
N ASP A 253 -22.28 -13.12 -22.70
CA ASP A 253 -20.89 -13.56 -22.71
C ASP A 253 -19.97 -12.37 -22.39
N PRO A 254 -19.32 -12.35 -21.21
CA PRO A 254 -18.51 -11.21 -20.80
C PRO A 254 -17.27 -11.04 -21.68
N VAL A 255 -16.68 -12.15 -22.16
CA VAL A 255 -15.49 -12.11 -23.03
C VAL A 255 -15.88 -11.59 -24.41
N GLY A 256 -16.95 -12.13 -24.99
CA GLY A 256 -17.48 -11.70 -26.29
C GLY A 256 -17.87 -10.22 -26.32
N ALA A 257 -18.49 -9.72 -25.25
CA ALA A 257 -18.83 -8.31 -25.11
C ALA A 257 -17.58 -7.41 -25.06
N CYS A 258 -16.53 -7.81 -24.33
CA CYS A 258 -15.29 -7.04 -24.25
C CYS A 258 -14.48 -7.05 -25.56
N VAL A 259 -14.50 -8.17 -26.28
CA VAL A 259 -13.81 -8.31 -27.58
C VAL A 259 -14.55 -7.53 -28.68
N GLY A 260 -15.88 -7.59 -28.70
CA GLY A 260 -16.71 -6.97 -29.73
C GLY A 260 -16.60 -7.66 -31.09
N MET A 261 -17.32 -7.14 -32.10
CA MET A 261 -17.32 -7.75 -33.44
C MET A 261 -15.89 -7.80 -34.01
N ARG A 262 -15.39 -9.02 -34.24
CA ARG A 262 -14.02 -9.30 -34.73
C ARG A 262 -12.91 -8.61 -33.92
N GLY A 263 -13.09 -8.44 -32.61
CA GLY A 263 -12.08 -7.81 -31.76
C GLY A 263 -12.01 -6.28 -31.87
N SER A 264 -13.02 -5.63 -32.47
CA SER A 264 -13.00 -4.18 -32.70
C SER A 264 -12.82 -3.36 -31.42
N ARG A 265 -13.48 -3.74 -30.31
CA ARG A 265 -13.42 -3.03 -29.02
C ARG A 265 -12.06 -3.22 -28.37
N VAL A 266 -11.62 -4.47 -28.18
CA VAL A 266 -10.29 -4.77 -27.62
C VAL A 266 -9.17 -4.15 -28.45
N GLN A 267 -9.28 -4.14 -29.79
CA GLN A 267 -8.27 -3.53 -30.65
C GLN A 267 -8.19 -2.01 -30.50
N ALA A 268 -9.29 -1.32 -30.18
CA ALA A 268 -9.27 0.11 -29.88
C ALA A 268 -8.44 0.42 -28.62
N VAL A 269 -8.60 -0.40 -27.58
CA VAL A 269 -7.81 -0.31 -26.33
C VAL A 269 -6.33 -0.69 -26.58
N VAL A 270 -6.08 -1.78 -27.31
CA VAL A 270 -4.72 -2.21 -27.71
C VAL A 270 -4.00 -1.10 -28.49
N ASN A 271 -4.69 -0.43 -29.41
CA ASN A 271 -4.11 0.67 -30.19
C ASN A 271 -3.80 1.89 -29.30
N GLU A 272 -4.66 2.20 -28.32
CA GLU A 272 -4.37 3.25 -27.34
C GLU A 272 -3.13 2.94 -26.50
N LEU A 273 -2.91 1.65 -26.16
CA LEU A 273 -1.78 1.18 -25.37
C LEU A 273 -0.55 0.78 -26.22
N GLN A 274 -0.45 1.27 -27.46
CA GLN A 274 0.68 1.04 -28.37
C GLN A 274 0.98 -0.44 -28.67
N GLY A 275 -0.06 -1.25 -28.87
CA GLY A 275 0.09 -2.64 -29.27
C GLY A 275 0.38 -3.61 -28.11
N GLU A 276 0.07 -3.20 -26.89
CA GLU A 276 0.02 -4.10 -25.73
C GLU A 276 -0.96 -5.25 -26.00
N LYS A 277 -0.52 -6.51 -25.85
CA LYS A 277 -1.38 -7.68 -26.08
C LYS A 277 -2.27 -7.90 -24.87
N ILE A 278 -3.59 -7.88 -25.05
CA ILE A 278 -4.56 -8.01 -23.95
C ILE A 278 -5.25 -9.36 -24.05
N ASP A 279 -5.13 -10.18 -23.02
CA ASP A 279 -5.91 -11.41 -22.86
C ASP A 279 -7.10 -11.12 -21.93
N ILE A 280 -8.32 -11.41 -22.40
CA ILE A 280 -9.55 -11.24 -21.62
C ILE A 280 -9.97 -12.62 -21.12
N ILE A 281 -10.06 -12.76 -19.81
CA ILE A 281 -10.23 -14.04 -19.11
C ILE A 281 -11.57 -14.02 -18.35
N PRO A 282 -12.41 -15.06 -18.50
CA PRO A 282 -13.61 -15.18 -17.69
C PRO A 282 -13.21 -15.51 -16.24
N TRP A 283 -13.63 -14.66 -15.31
CA TRP A 283 -13.44 -14.92 -13.89
C TRP A 283 -14.41 -16.00 -13.41
N ASN A 284 -13.94 -16.88 -12.53
CA ASN A 284 -14.75 -17.92 -11.88
C ASN A 284 -14.44 -17.94 -10.39
N GLU A 285 -15.42 -18.32 -9.57
CA GLU A 285 -15.25 -18.53 -8.13
C GLU A 285 -14.35 -19.74 -7.84
N ASP A 286 -14.43 -20.78 -8.67
CA ASP A 286 -13.54 -21.94 -8.60
C ASP A 286 -12.12 -21.57 -9.03
N GLN A 287 -11.19 -21.50 -8.06
CA GLN A 287 -9.82 -21.05 -8.27
C GLN A 287 -9.05 -21.89 -9.30
N PRO A 288 -9.13 -23.24 -9.32
CA PRO A 288 -8.49 -24.05 -10.35
C PRO A 288 -8.97 -23.70 -11.76
N THR A 289 -10.29 -23.58 -11.95
CA THR A 289 -10.85 -23.19 -13.25
C THR A 289 -10.39 -21.79 -13.65
N PHE A 290 -10.38 -20.83 -12.72
CA PHE A 290 -9.91 -19.48 -13.00
C PHE A 290 -8.41 -19.45 -13.36
N LEU A 291 -7.58 -20.22 -12.67
CA LEU A 291 -6.14 -20.35 -12.92
C LEU A 291 -5.84 -20.95 -14.30
N VAL A 292 -6.54 -22.02 -14.67
CA VAL A 292 -6.41 -22.62 -16.02
C VAL A 292 -6.74 -21.59 -17.10
N ASN A 293 -7.79 -20.80 -16.90
CA ASN A 293 -8.14 -19.72 -17.83
C ASN A 293 -7.08 -18.60 -17.83
N ALA A 294 -6.48 -18.29 -16.67
CA ALA A 294 -5.45 -17.27 -16.55
C ALA A 294 -4.14 -17.64 -17.27
N LEU A 295 -3.78 -18.92 -17.31
CA LEU A 295 -2.57 -19.42 -17.97
C LEU A 295 -2.67 -19.51 -19.50
N GLN A 296 -3.85 -19.27 -20.08
CA GLN A 296 -4.02 -19.23 -21.53
C GLN A 296 -2.97 -18.31 -22.19
N PRO A 297 -2.34 -18.75 -23.29
CA PRO A 297 -2.77 -19.84 -24.19
C PRO A 297 -2.22 -21.25 -23.89
N ALA A 298 -1.49 -21.46 -22.79
CA ALA A 298 -0.96 -22.78 -22.45
C ALA A 298 -2.07 -23.73 -21.96
N GLU A 299 -2.01 -24.99 -22.39
CA GLU A 299 -2.90 -26.04 -21.90
C GLU A 299 -2.33 -26.65 -20.60
N VAL A 300 -3.20 -26.80 -19.61
CA VAL A 300 -2.87 -27.33 -18.28
C VAL A 300 -3.40 -28.75 -18.16
N SER A 301 -2.56 -29.70 -17.74
CA SER A 301 -2.95 -31.09 -17.52
C SER A 301 -3.64 -31.27 -16.18
N LYS A 302 -3.04 -30.73 -15.11
CA LYS A 302 -3.51 -30.90 -13.73
C LYS A 302 -3.16 -29.67 -12.89
N VAL A 303 -4.04 -29.33 -11.95
CA VAL A 303 -3.79 -28.32 -10.92
C VAL A 303 -3.84 -29.04 -9.58
N VAL A 304 -2.83 -28.81 -8.75
CA VAL A 304 -2.76 -29.27 -7.36
C VAL A 304 -2.74 -28.02 -6.49
N LEU A 305 -3.77 -27.86 -5.66
CA LEU A 305 -3.81 -26.78 -4.68
C LEU A 305 -3.19 -27.29 -3.38
N ASP A 306 -2.28 -26.49 -2.84
CA ASP A 306 -1.81 -26.63 -1.48
C ASP A 306 -2.44 -25.51 -0.65
N GLU A 307 -3.52 -25.84 0.07
CA GLU A 307 -4.28 -24.89 0.88
C GLU A 307 -3.47 -24.39 2.09
N GLU A 308 -2.55 -25.22 2.62
CA GLU A 308 -1.70 -24.88 3.77
C GLU A 308 -0.59 -23.90 3.38
N ALA A 309 0.08 -24.14 2.25
CA ALA A 309 1.19 -23.29 1.80
C ALA A 309 0.75 -22.03 1.03
N GLY A 310 -0.54 -21.91 0.68
CA GLY A 310 -1.04 -20.84 -0.20
C GLY A 310 -0.41 -20.87 -1.60
N LYS A 311 0.09 -22.04 -2.02
CA LYS A 311 0.78 -22.27 -3.29
C LYS A 311 -0.07 -23.14 -4.19
N ILE A 312 0.01 -22.87 -5.49
CA ILE A 312 -0.66 -23.71 -6.48
C ILE A 312 0.36 -24.23 -7.47
N GLU A 313 0.33 -25.54 -7.62
CA GLU A 313 1.18 -26.25 -8.56
C GLU A 313 0.38 -26.61 -9.81
N VAL A 314 0.96 -26.26 -10.94
CA VAL A 314 0.34 -26.46 -12.24
C VAL A 314 1.21 -27.39 -13.06
N VAL A 315 0.66 -28.55 -13.37
CA VAL A 315 1.31 -29.55 -14.21
C VAL A 315 0.93 -29.29 -15.66
N VAL A 316 1.93 -29.10 -16.51
CA VAL A 316 1.78 -28.88 -17.94
C VAL A 316 2.56 -29.91 -18.75
N PRO A 317 2.14 -30.22 -19.98
CA PRO A 317 2.95 -31.01 -20.90
C PRO A 317 4.30 -30.33 -21.21
N ASP A 318 5.34 -31.11 -21.50
CA ASP A 318 6.69 -30.61 -21.78
C ASP A 318 6.76 -29.58 -22.92
N ASP A 319 5.90 -29.73 -23.93
CA ASP A 319 5.81 -28.81 -25.08
C ASP A 319 5.11 -27.48 -24.71
N GLN A 320 4.29 -27.48 -23.66
CA GLN A 320 3.56 -26.31 -23.16
C GLN A 320 4.33 -25.53 -22.09
N LEU A 321 5.34 -26.13 -21.43
CA LEU A 321 6.12 -25.49 -20.36
C LEU A 321 6.64 -24.10 -20.74
N SER A 322 7.23 -23.99 -21.93
CA SER A 322 7.78 -22.70 -22.42
C SER A 322 6.69 -21.64 -22.63
N LEU A 323 5.49 -22.06 -23.04
CA LEU A 323 4.35 -21.19 -23.27
C LEU A 323 3.71 -20.75 -21.95
N ALA A 324 3.59 -21.67 -20.99
CA ALA A 324 3.01 -21.46 -19.67
C ALA A 324 3.84 -20.45 -18.86
N ILE A 325 5.17 -20.61 -18.84
CA ILE A 325 6.09 -19.64 -18.22
C ILE A 325 6.09 -18.33 -19.01
N GLY A 326 6.17 -18.42 -20.34
CA GLY A 326 6.28 -17.28 -21.24
C GLY A 326 7.66 -16.62 -21.22
N ARG A 327 7.85 -15.58 -22.05
CA ARG A 327 9.15 -14.90 -22.19
C ARG A 327 9.53 -14.23 -20.86
N ARG A 328 10.64 -14.64 -20.24
CA ARG A 328 11.10 -14.14 -18.92
C ARG A 328 10.04 -14.29 -17.81
N GLY A 329 9.27 -15.38 -17.83
CA GLY A 329 8.22 -15.60 -16.84
C GLY A 329 7.04 -14.62 -16.94
N GLN A 330 6.86 -13.94 -18.09
CA GLN A 330 5.82 -12.92 -18.22
C GLN A 330 4.41 -13.51 -18.04
N ASN A 331 4.13 -14.71 -18.57
CA ASN A 331 2.78 -15.26 -18.53
C ASN A 331 2.41 -15.72 -17.12
N VAL A 332 3.30 -16.48 -16.47
CA VAL A 332 3.12 -16.93 -15.08
C VAL A 332 3.03 -15.75 -14.11
N ARG A 333 3.84 -14.69 -14.27
CA ARG A 333 3.77 -13.49 -13.42
C ARG A 333 2.44 -12.76 -13.58
N LEU A 334 1.95 -12.60 -14.81
CA LEU A 334 0.66 -11.97 -15.06
C LEU A 334 -0.49 -12.81 -14.54
N ALA A 335 -0.42 -14.13 -14.64
CA ALA A 335 -1.42 -15.04 -14.08
C ALA A 335 -1.42 -14.95 -12.54
N SER A 336 -0.26 -15.03 -11.91
CA SER A 336 -0.09 -14.92 -10.45
C SER A 336 -0.63 -13.60 -9.90
N GLN A 337 -0.33 -12.47 -10.56
CA GLN A 337 -0.89 -11.16 -10.20
C GLN A 337 -2.41 -11.07 -10.43
N LEU A 338 -2.95 -11.79 -11.41
CA LEU A 338 -4.38 -11.77 -11.73
C LEU A 338 -5.18 -12.59 -10.71
N THR A 339 -4.67 -13.75 -10.32
CA THR A 339 -5.30 -14.69 -9.39
C THR A 339 -4.94 -14.40 -7.92
N ASN A 340 -3.91 -13.59 -7.67
CA ASN A 340 -3.31 -13.36 -6.36
C ASN A 340 -2.81 -14.65 -5.68
N LEU A 341 -2.24 -15.56 -6.48
CA LEU A 341 -1.75 -16.87 -6.04
C LEU A 341 -0.30 -17.03 -6.48
N ASP A 342 0.51 -17.74 -5.70
CA ASP A 342 1.86 -18.14 -6.11
C ASP A 342 1.77 -19.42 -6.96
N ILE A 343 2.24 -19.32 -8.21
CA ILE A 343 2.04 -20.38 -9.21
C ILE A 343 3.39 -21.00 -9.53
N ASP A 344 3.54 -22.27 -9.18
CA ASP A 344 4.66 -23.09 -9.65
C ASP A 344 4.23 -23.95 -10.84
N ILE A 345 5.10 -24.06 -11.85
CA ILE A 345 4.80 -24.77 -13.09
C ILE A 345 5.78 -25.92 -13.24
N LEU A 346 5.25 -27.14 -13.24
CA LEU A 346 5.99 -28.39 -13.32
C LEU A 346 5.61 -29.14 -14.59
N THR A 347 6.53 -29.96 -15.11
CA THR A 347 6.18 -30.93 -16.16
C THR A 347 5.56 -32.19 -15.57
N GLU A 348 4.85 -32.96 -16.39
CA GLU A 348 4.33 -34.28 -15.98
C GLU A 348 5.46 -35.22 -15.51
N ALA A 349 6.63 -35.12 -16.13
CA ALA A 349 7.81 -35.89 -15.73
C ALA A 349 8.36 -35.44 -14.37
N GLU A 350 8.43 -34.13 -14.12
CA GLU A 350 8.89 -33.58 -12.84
C GLU A 350 7.91 -33.91 -11.70
N GLU A 351 6.60 -33.78 -11.94
CA GLU A 351 5.57 -34.17 -10.97
C GLU A 351 5.64 -35.66 -10.65
N SER A 352 5.84 -36.51 -11.66
CA SER A 352 6.01 -37.95 -11.46
C SER A 352 7.25 -38.28 -10.63
N VAL A 353 8.38 -37.63 -10.87
CA VAL A 353 9.62 -37.86 -10.12
C VAL A 353 9.46 -37.43 -8.68
N ARG A 354 8.82 -36.27 -8.44
CA ARG A 354 8.55 -35.77 -7.10
C ARG A 354 7.60 -36.70 -6.34
N ARG A 355 6.48 -37.11 -6.94
CA ARG A 355 5.55 -38.07 -6.31
C ARG A 355 6.25 -39.37 -5.96
N GLN A 356 7.12 -39.89 -6.84
CA GLN A 356 7.87 -41.11 -6.56
C GLN A 356 8.81 -40.92 -5.35
N LYS A 357 9.48 -39.77 -5.26
CA LYS A 357 10.35 -39.44 -4.14
C LYS A 357 9.57 -39.30 -2.82
N GLU A 358 8.46 -38.58 -2.82
CA GLU A 358 7.57 -38.46 -1.65
C GLU A 358 7.02 -39.83 -1.22
N PHE A 359 6.66 -40.67 -2.18
CA PHE A 359 6.19 -42.04 -1.92
C PHE A 359 7.28 -42.90 -1.26
N GLU A 360 8.51 -42.83 -1.74
CA GLU A 360 9.66 -43.53 -1.15
C GLU A 360 10.00 -43.02 0.25
N GLU A 361 10.00 -41.70 0.46
CA GLU A 361 10.25 -41.08 1.76
C GLU A 361 9.19 -41.48 2.80
N ARG A 362 7.90 -41.41 2.45
CA ARG A 362 6.80 -41.85 3.33
C ARG A 362 6.82 -43.36 3.59
N THR A 363 7.15 -44.16 2.58
CA THR A 363 7.31 -45.61 2.74
C THR A 363 8.42 -45.91 3.74
N THR A 364 9.57 -45.23 3.61
CA THR A 364 10.71 -45.39 4.52
C THR A 364 10.34 -44.98 5.95
N LEU A 365 9.59 -43.87 6.10
CA LEU A 365 9.07 -43.43 7.39
C LEU A 365 8.25 -44.53 8.07
N PHE A 366 7.27 -45.11 7.38
CA PHE A 366 6.43 -46.16 7.98
C PHE A 366 7.19 -47.46 8.24
N MET A 367 8.15 -47.83 7.40
CA MET A 367 9.01 -48.98 7.65
C MET A 367 9.84 -48.80 8.93
N ASP A 368 10.49 -47.65 9.10
CA ASP A 368 11.39 -47.38 10.21
C ASP A 368 10.66 -47.20 11.56
N THR A 369 9.42 -46.72 11.52
CA THR A 369 8.67 -46.34 12.73
C THR A 369 7.65 -47.38 13.17
N LEU A 370 6.93 -48.02 12.25
CA LEU A 370 5.88 -49.00 12.54
C LEU A 370 6.36 -50.46 12.46
N ASP A 371 7.62 -50.68 12.11
CA ASP A 371 8.24 -52.00 11.89
C ASP A 371 7.41 -52.84 10.91
N LEU A 372 7.11 -52.22 9.76
CA LEU A 372 6.36 -52.81 8.65
C LEU A 372 7.32 -53.29 7.57
N ASP A 373 6.88 -54.32 6.84
CA ASP A 373 7.57 -54.67 5.61
C ASP A 373 7.29 -53.61 4.53
N GLU A 374 8.13 -53.62 3.49
CA GLU A 374 8.03 -52.66 2.38
C GLU A 374 6.65 -52.72 1.70
N PHE A 375 6.05 -53.91 1.63
CA PHE A 375 4.75 -54.09 0.97
C PHE A 375 3.61 -53.41 1.75
N PHE A 376 3.53 -53.61 3.06
CA PHE A 376 2.51 -52.97 3.89
C PHE A 376 2.72 -51.46 4.01
N ALA A 377 3.98 -50.99 4.09
CA ALA A 377 4.28 -49.57 4.10
C ALA A 377 3.85 -48.87 2.80
N GLN A 378 4.14 -49.47 1.63
CA GLN A 378 3.68 -48.93 0.34
C GLN A 378 2.16 -48.88 0.24
N LEU A 379 1.48 -49.88 0.82
CA LEU A 379 0.03 -49.95 0.80
C LEU A 379 -0.60 -48.81 1.61
N LEU A 380 -0.07 -48.52 2.81
CA LEU A 380 -0.48 -47.36 3.60
C LEU A 380 -0.32 -46.04 2.82
N VAL A 381 0.84 -45.82 2.21
CA VAL A 381 1.06 -44.60 1.41
C VAL A 381 0.11 -44.53 0.22
N SER A 382 -0.19 -45.67 -0.42
CA SER A 382 -1.10 -45.72 -1.58
C SER A 382 -2.55 -45.39 -1.25
N GLU A 383 -2.98 -45.70 -0.03
CA GLU A 383 -4.32 -45.37 0.49
C GLU A 383 -4.40 -43.94 1.03
N GLY A 384 -3.27 -43.21 1.03
CA GLY A 384 -3.23 -41.77 1.26
C GLY A 384 -2.61 -41.34 2.59
N PHE A 385 -2.19 -42.27 3.44
CA PHE A 385 -1.56 -41.94 4.71
C PHE A 385 -0.22 -41.20 4.50
N ALA A 386 -0.14 -39.99 5.01
CA ALA A 386 1.00 -39.07 4.85
C ALA A 386 1.86 -38.98 6.11
N SER A 387 1.27 -39.18 7.29
CA SER A 387 1.92 -39.01 8.59
C SER A 387 1.60 -40.14 9.57
N LEU A 388 2.38 -40.23 10.66
CA LEU A 388 2.15 -41.20 11.73
C LEU A 388 0.90 -40.85 12.55
N GLU A 389 0.61 -39.57 12.68
CA GLU A 389 -0.56 -39.03 13.37
C GLU A 389 -1.85 -39.47 12.69
N GLU A 390 -1.91 -39.42 11.36
CA GLU A 390 -3.05 -39.92 10.59
C GLU A 390 -3.28 -41.41 10.89
N VAL A 391 -2.22 -42.22 10.84
CA VAL A 391 -2.33 -43.67 11.15
C VAL A 391 -2.78 -43.88 12.60
N ALA A 392 -2.28 -43.09 13.56
CA ALA A 392 -2.55 -43.26 14.99
C ALA A 392 -4.00 -42.93 15.40
N TYR A 393 -4.62 -41.95 14.73
CA TYR A 393 -5.87 -41.32 15.16
C TYR A 393 -7.04 -41.43 14.17
N VAL A 394 -6.82 -41.97 12.97
CA VAL A 394 -7.90 -42.25 12.01
C VAL A 394 -8.92 -43.26 12.58
N GLU A 395 -10.14 -43.26 12.04
CA GLU A 395 -11.11 -44.30 12.36
C GLU A 395 -10.62 -45.68 11.85
N LEU A 396 -10.85 -46.73 12.66
CA LEU A 396 -10.43 -48.09 12.31
C LEU A 396 -10.99 -48.57 10.97
N ASP A 397 -12.19 -48.10 10.61
CA ASP A 397 -12.85 -48.45 9.36
C ASP A 397 -12.05 -48.01 8.13
N GLU A 398 -11.30 -46.89 8.19
CA GLU A 398 -10.45 -46.42 7.09
C GLU A 398 -9.20 -47.29 6.92
N LEU A 399 -8.61 -47.75 8.02
CA LEU A 399 -7.49 -48.71 7.97
C LEU A 399 -7.94 -50.09 7.48
N MET A 400 -9.18 -50.47 7.73
CA MET A 400 -9.74 -51.74 7.26
C MET A 400 -10.10 -51.75 5.76
N VAL A 401 -10.09 -50.60 5.09
CA VAL A 401 -10.19 -50.53 3.62
C VAL A 401 -8.96 -51.15 2.95
N ILE A 402 -7.83 -51.12 3.66
CA ILE A 402 -6.54 -51.63 3.19
C ILE A 402 -6.61 -53.15 3.01
N ASP A 403 -6.29 -53.64 1.80
CA ASP A 403 -6.33 -55.06 1.51
C ASP A 403 -5.34 -55.86 2.37
N GLY A 404 -5.86 -56.81 3.15
CA GLY A 404 -5.07 -57.61 4.09
C GLY A 404 -4.97 -57.04 5.50
N VAL A 405 -5.62 -55.92 5.81
CA VAL A 405 -5.73 -55.38 7.18
C VAL A 405 -7.08 -55.78 7.79
N ASP A 406 -7.05 -56.55 8.86
CA ASP A 406 -8.23 -56.83 9.70
C ASP A 406 -8.29 -55.91 10.93
N GLU A 407 -9.38 -55.99 11.69
CA GLU A 407 -9.59 -55.16 12.89
C GLU A 407 -8.46 -55.32 13.93
N GLU A 408 -7.91 -56.53 14.05
CA GLU A 408 -6.79 -56.82 14.94
C GLU A 408 -5.50 -56.13 14.47
N THR A 409 -5.17 -56.26 13.18
CA THR A 409 -3.99 -55.63 12.56
C THR A 409 -4.10 -54.11 12.55
N ALA A 410 -5.29 -53.56 12.24
CA ALA A 410 -5.54 -52.12 12.30
C ALA A 410 -5.31 -51.57 13.71
N SER A 411 -5.87 -52.22 14.73
CA SER A 411 -5.65 -51.83 16.13
C SER A 411 -4.17 -51.95 16.52
N GLU A 412 -3.44 -52.94 16.01
CA GLU A 412 -2.01 -53.08 16.26
C GLU A 412 -1.22 -51.95 15.62
N LEU A 413 -1.49 -51.59 14.36
CA LEU A 413 -0.87 -50.48 13.65
C LEU A 413 -1.05 -49.16 14.40
N GLN A 414 -2.28 -48.86 14.83
CA GLN A 414 -2.55 -47.66 15.62
C GLN A 414 -1.80 -47.67 16.95
N THR A 415 -1.70 -48.84 17.59
CA THR A 415 -0.98 -48.97 18.86
C THR A 415 0.51 -48.70 18.67
N ARG A 416 1.12 -49.29 17.63
CA ARG A 416 2.53 -49.04 17.29
C ARG A 416 2.80 -47.58 16.95
N ALA A 417 1.91 -46.95 16.17
CA ALA A 417 2.01 -45.54 15.84
C ALA A 417 1.95 -44.67 17.10
N ARG A 418 0.97 -44.90 17.98
CA ARG A 418 0.85 -44.17 19.26
C ARG A 418 2.04 -44.40 20.18
N GLU A 419 2.49 -45.64 20.32
CA GLU A 419 3.67 -45.96 21.14
C GLU A 419 4.94 -45.27 20.62
N PHE A 420 5.11 -45.21 19.30
CA PHE A 420 6.23 -44.49 18.69
C PHE A 420 6.15 -42.98 18.97
N LEU A 421 4.99 -42.36 18.72
CA LEU A 421 4.75 -40.93 19.00
C LEU A 421 4.93 -40.60 20.48
N GLU A 422 4.44 -41.46 21.39
CA GLU A 422 4.63 -41.31 22.84
C GLU A 422 6.11 -41.41 23.23
N LYS A 423 6.84 -42.38 22.67
CA LYS A 423 8.27 -42.55 22.92
C LYS A 423 9.06 -41.35 22.41
N GLU A 424 8.77 -40.87 21.22
CA GLU A 424 9.43 -39.70 20.64
C GLU A 424 9.16 -38.43 21.46
N SER A 425 7.91 -38.24 21.88
CA SER A 425 7.50 -37.18 22.83
C SER A 425 8.27 -37.27 24.15
N GLN A 426 8.42 -38.46 24.74
CA GLN A 426 9.19 -38.65 25.97
C GLN A 426 10.68 -38.34 25.78
N GLU A 427 11.30 -38.81 24.69
CA GLU A 427 12.70 -38.51 24.38
C GLU A 427 12.91 -37.00 24.14
N ALA A 428 11.96 -36.32 23.50
CA ALA A 428 11.99 -34.87 23.33
C ALA A 428 11.89 -34.14 24.68
N LEU A 429 10.97 -34.55 25.57
CA LEU A 429 10.84 -34.00 26.92
C LEU A 429 12.09 -34.22 27.79
N GLU A 430 12.76 -35.38 27.66
CA GLU A 430 14.03 -35.63 28.34
C GLU A 430 15.13 -34.68 27.84
N LYS A 431 15.28 -34.54 26.52
CA LYS A 431 16.25 -33.60 25.93
C LYS A 431 15.98 -32.15 26.33
N LEU A 432 14.71 -31.75 26.39
CA LEU A 432 14.30 -30.40 26.82
C LEU A 432 14.69 -30.12 28.27
N ARG A 433 14.53 -31.10 29.15
CA ARG A 433 14.98 -31.01 30.55
C ARG A 433 16.49 -30.89 30.64
N ASP A 434 17.24 -31.64 29.82
CA ASP A 434 18.70 -31.55 29.74
C ASP A 434 19.19 -30.19 29.20
N LEU A 435 18.44 -29.59 28.27
CA LEU A 435 18.69 -28.24 27.74
C LEU A 435 18.33 -27.12 28.72
N GLY A 436 17.65 -27.45 29.83
CA GLY A 436 17.30 -26.54 30.90
C GLY A 436 16.07 -25.67 30.63
N VAL A 437 15.11 -26.19 29.85
CA VAL A 437 13.83 -25.52 29.59
C VAL A 437 12.95 -25.53 30.85
N GLU A 438 12.33 -24.39 31.16
CA GLU A 438 11.50 -24.20 32.35
C GLU A 438 10.16 -24.96 32.28
N GLU A 439 9.67 -25.45 33.42
CA GLU A 439 8.40 -26.18 33.51
C GLU A 439 7.19 -25.38 33.01
N ALA A 440 7.24 -24.05 33.11
CA ALA A 440 6.17 -23.18 32.61
C ALA A 440 6.04 -23.24 31.08
N LEU A 441 7.17 -23.36 30.36
CA LEU A 441 7.17 -23.48 28.91
C LEU A 441 6.87 -24.93 28.47
N LEU A 442 7.34 -25.93 29.23
CA LEU A 442 7.04 -27.34 28.97
C LEU A 442 5.54 -27.67 29.05
N ASN A 443 4.80 -26.98 29.91
CA ASN A 443 3.35 -27.17 30.09
C ASN A 443 2.54 -26.11 29.32
N PHE A 444 3.14 -25.47 28.32
CA PHE A 444 2.45 -24.46 27.53
C PHE A 444 1.45 -25.13 26.56
N ASP A 445 0.19 -24.75 26.64
CA ASP A 445 -0.87 -25.27 25.78
C ASP A 445 -0.63 -24.82 24.32
N GLY A 446 -0.64 -25.78 23.39
CA GLY A 446 -0.48 -25.52 21.95
C GLY A 446 0.94 -25.73 21.40
N LEU A 447 1.93 -26.06 22.24
CA LEU A 447 3.27 -26.45 21.79
C LEU A 447 3.50 -27.96 21.96
N SER A 448 3.89 -28.64 20.88
CA SER A 448 4.31 -30.04 20.96
C SER A 448 5.72 -30.15 21.58
N PRO A 449 6.08 -31.31 22.18
CA PRO A 449 7.44 -31.54 22.67
C PRO A 449 8.53 -31.37 21.59
N GLN A 450 8.23 -31.67 20.32
CA GLN A 450 9.17 -31.46 19.22
C GLN A 450 9.33 -29.98 18.87
N MET A 451 8.23 -29.21 18.89
CA MET A 451 8.27 -27.75 18.69
C MET A 451 9.10 -27.08 19.79
N LEU A 452 8.88 -27.48 21.04
CA LEU A 452 9.68 -27.00 22.17
C LEU A 452 11.17 -27.28 21.99
N LEU A 453 11.53 -28.42 21.39
CA LEU A 453 12.93 -28.79 21.15
C LEU A 453 13.58 -27.87 20.12
N ALA A 454 12.87 -27.56 19.03
CA ALA A 454 13.32 -26.59 18.03
C ALA A 454 13.52 -25.18 18.64
N LEU A 455 12.59 -24.75 19.50
CA LEU A 455 12.71 -23.49 20.25
C LEU A 455 13.91 -23.50 21.22
N ALA A 456 14.11 -24.60 21.93
CA ALA A 456 15.19 -24.75 22.90
C ALA A 456 16.58 -24.77 22.27
N ASP A 457 16.70 -25.34 21.07
CA ASP A 457 17.94 -25.36 20.27
C ASP A 457 18.33 -23.94 19.82
N ASP A 458 17.35 -23.06 19.56
CA ASP A 458 17.58 -21.63 19.29
C ASP A 458 17.73 -20.78 20.57
N GLY A 459 17.65 -21.41 21.74
CA GLY A 459 17.93 -20.80 23.03
C GLY A 459 16.71 -20.21 23.74
N ILE A 460 15.50 -20.47 23.27
CA ILE A 460 14.25 -20.09 23.94
C ILE A 460 13.91 -21.14 24.99
N LYS A 461 14.05 -20.79 26.27
CA LYS A 461 13.96 -21.76 27.39
C LYS A 461 12.87 -21.46 28.39
N ASN A 462 12.24 -20.30 28.32
CA ASN A 462 11.18 -19.90 29.23
C ASN A 462 10.06 -19.14 28.50
N VAL A 463 8.91 -18.99 29.16
CA VAL A 463 7.73 -18.34 28.58
C VAL A 463 8.00 -16.86 28.27
N GLU A 464 8.91 -16.20 29.01
CA GLU A 464 9.27 -14.80 28.78
C GLU A 464 10.04 -14.60 27.48
N GLU A 465 10.98 -15.49 27.17
CA GLU A 465 11.72 -15.51 25.90
C GLU A 465 10.78 -15.85 24.75
N PHE A 466 9.92 -16.85 24.92
CA PHE A 466 8.93 -17.23 23.91
C PHE A 466 7.96 -16.09 23.58
N ALA A 467 7.49 -15.35 24.60
CA ALA A 467 6.61 -14.20 24.41
C ALA A 467 7.26 -13.00 23.69
N LYS A 468 8.61 -12.94 23.65
CA LYS A 468 9.37 -11.89 22.96
C LYS A 468 9.58 -12.20 21.48
N CYS A 469 9.41 -13.46 21.06
CA CYS A 469 9.50 -13.84 19.66
C CYS A 469 8.49 -13.05 18.83
N ALA A 470 8.86 -12.80 17.58
CA ALA A 470 7.90 -12.36 16.58
C ALA A 470 7.18 -13.56 15.95
N ASP A 471 5.96 -13.32 15.49
CA ASP A 471 5.13 -14.26 14.74
C ASP A 471 5.86 -14.86 13.53
N TRP A 472 6.54 -14.03 12.75
CA TRP A 472 7.32 -14.47 11.60
C TRP A 472 8.60 -15.24 11.95
N GLU A 473 9.17 -15.07 13.15
CA GLU A 473 10.33 -15.87 13.60
C GLU A 473 9.92 -17.33 13.87
N LEU A 474 8.64 -17.56 14.20
CA LEU A 474 8.10 -18.90 14.41
C LEU A 474 7.59 -19.52 13.10
N ALA A 475 6.69 -18.85 12.39
CA ALA A 475 6.04 -19.38 11.19
C ALA A 475 6.90 -19.28 9.92
N GLY A 476 7.93 -18.44 9.92
CA GLY A 476 8.70 -18.12 8.73
C GLY A 476 8.03 -17.04 7.88
N GLY A 477 8.78 -16.46 6.96
CA GLY A 477 8.31 -15.31 6.21
C GLY A 477 9.13 -15.00 4.97
N TRP A 478 8.76 -13.93 4.30
CA TRP A 478 9.49 -13.42 3.14
C TRP A 478 9.86 -11.96 3.36
N THR A 479 11.14 -11.70 3.62
CA THR A 479 11.65 -10.33 3.70
C THR A 479 12.17 -9.87 2.35
N THR A 480 11.91 -8.61 2.00
CA THR A 480 12.48 -8.00 0.79
C THR A 480 13.75 -7.25 1.15
N VAL A 481 14.91 -7.79 0.75
CA VAL A 481 16.21 -7.16 0.93
C VAL A 481 16.73 -6.73 -0.43
N ASP A 482 17.05 -5.44 -0.60
CA ASP A 482 17.53 -4.86 -1.87
C ASP A 482 16.65 -5.11 -3.11
N GLY A 483 15.35 -5.36 -2.90
CA GLY A 483 14.38 -5.60 -3.97
C GLY A 483 14.25 -7.06 -4.42
N GLU A 484 14.94 -8.00 -3.76
CA GLU A 484 14.77 -9.44 -3.94
C GLU A 484 14.06 -10.04 -2.72
N ARG A 485 13.09 -10.95 -2.95
CA ARG A 485 12.40 -11.67 -1.88
C ARG A 485 13.33 -12.77 -1.38
N VAL A 486 13.76 -12.65 -0.13
CA VAL A 486 14.54 -13.66 0.59
C VAL A 486 13.58 -14.37 1.54
N LYS A 487 13.66 -15.70 1.60
CA LYS A 487 12.88 -16.51 2.53
C LYS A 487 13.59 -16.50 3.89
N ASP A 488 12.86 -16.14 4.94
CA ASP A 488 13.31 -16.31 6.32
C ASP A 488 12.66 -17.58 6.85
N ASP A 489 13.47 -18.58 7.18
CA ASP A 489 12.96 -19.85 7.69
C ASP A 489 12.52 -19.68 9.14
N GLY A 490 11.29 -20.09 9.43
CA GLY A 490 10.73 -20.03 10.79
C GLY A 490 11.20 -21.18 11.65
N LEU A 491 11.35 -20.95 12.97
CA LEU A 491 11.72 -22.00 13.92
C LEU A 491 10.72 -23.15 13.98
N LEU A 492 9.44 -22.86 13.73
CA LEU A 492 8.34 -23.82 13.75
C LEU A 492 7.73 -24.06 12.37
N GLU A 493 8.29 -23.49 11.30
CA GLU A 493 7.78 -23.63 9.93
C GLU A 493 7.72 -25.11 9.49
N THR A 494 8.68 -25.93 9.91
CA THR A 494 8.71 -27.37 9.61
C THR A 494 7.57 -28.15 10.23
N PHE A 495 6.89 -27.59 11.22
CA PHE A 495 5.74 -28.20 11.89
C PHE A 495 4.39 -27.68 11.34
N GLY A 496 4.41 -26.90 10.26
CA GLY A 496 3.20 -26.38 9.63
C GLY A 496 2.53 -25.23 10.37
N VAL A 497 3.23 -24.58 11.32
CA VAL A 497 2.67 -23.44 12.07
C VAL A 497 2.48 -22.26 11.13
N THR A 498 1.23 -21.86 10.95
CA THR A 498 0.88 -20.66 10.19
C THR A 498 1.22 -19.39 10.97
N LEU A 499 1.30 -18.25 10.26
CA LEU A 499 1.60 -16.96 10.90
C LEU A 499 0.53 -16.54 11.92
N GLU A 500 -0.74 -16.88 11.66
CA GLU A 500 -1.87 -16.64 12.55
C GLU A 500 -1.76 -17.51 13.82
N GLU A 501 -1.46 -18.80 13.68
CA GLU A 501 -1.24 -19.69 14.82
C GLU A 501 -0.02 -19.28 15.65
N ALA A 502 1.08 -18.89 15.00
CA ALA A 502 2.26 -18.35 15.68
C ALA A 502 1.92 -17.08 16.49
N GLN A 503 1.11 -16.19 15.90
CA GLN A 503 0.64 -14.99 16.58
C GLN A 503 -0.21 -15.35 17.80
N ASP A 504 -1.14 -16.29 17.69
CA ASP A 504 -2.00 -16.73 18.78
C ASP A 504 -1.21 -17.38 19.93
N LEU A 505 -0.20 -18.20 19.61
CA LEU A 505 0.69 -18.81 20.59
C LEU A 505 1.48 -17.74 21.36
N ILE A 506 2.07 -16.76 20.67
CA ILE A 506 2.81 -15.66 21.30
C ILE A 506 1.89 -14.79 22.15
N MET A 507 0.69 -14.45 21.64
CA MET A 507 -0.28 -13.65 22.39
C MET A 507 -0.75 -14.37 23.66
N THR A 508 -0.98 -15.68 23.58
CA THR A 508 -1.30 -16.52 24.73
C THR A 508 -0.17 -16.48 25.78
N ALA A 509 1.09 -16.55 25.35
CA ALA A 509 2.24 -16.40 26.25
C ALA A 509 2.30 -15.02 26.92
N ARG A 510 2.03 -13.95 26.17
CA ARG A 510 1.99 -12.57 26.70
C ARG A 510 0.87 -12.37 27.71
N VAL A 511 -0.28 -13.01 27.53
CA VAL A 511 -1.39 -13.00 28.49
C VAL A 511 -1.00 -13.70 29.79
N ILE A 512 -0.38 -14.88 29.69
CA ILE A 512 0.06 -15.66 30.86
C ILE A 512 1.06 -14.84 31.70
N LEU A 513 1.93 -14.06 31.05
CA LEU A 513 2.87 -13.14 31.70
C LEU A 513 2.23 -11.82 32.18
N GLY A 514 0.97 -11.56 31.83
CA GLY A 514 0.24 -10.33 32.17
C GLY A 514 0.69 -9.09 31.39
N TRP A 515 1.31 -9.26 30.23
CA TRP A 515 1.74 -8.15 29.35
C TRP A 515 0.59 -7.57 28.54
N VAL A 516 -0.42 -8.39 28.25
CA VAL A 516 -1.62 -8.03 27.49
C VAL A 516 -2.85 -8.47 28.29
N ASN A 517 -3.90 -7.65 28.28
CA ASN A 517 -5.15 -7.97 28.97
C ASN A 517 -5.99 -8.95 28.13
N PRO A 518 -6.49 -10.08 28.68
CA PRO A 518 -7.30 -11.04 27.93
C PRO A 518 -8.50 -10.44 27.18
N ASP A 519 -9.06 -9.34 27.69
CA ASP A 519 -10.21 -8.66 27.07
C ASP A 519 -9.87 -7.95 25.74
N GLU A 520 -8.58 -7.77 25.42
CA GLU A 520 -8.11 -7.12 24.18
C GLU A 520 -7.89 -8.11 23.02
N ILE A 521 -8.08 -9.43 23.24
CA ILE A 521 -7.68 -10.51 22.31
C ILE A 521 -8.90 -11.10 21.57
N SER A 522 -10.02 -10.38 21.50
CA SER A 522 -11.15 -10.86 20.70
C SER A 522 -10.80 -10.80 19.20
N PRO A 523 -11.15 -11.82 18.38
CA PRO A 523 -10.87 -11.85 16.93
C PRO A 523 -11.73 -10.85 16.13
N VAL A 524 -12.26 -9.81 16.80
CA VAL A 524 -13.16 -8.81 16.23
C VAL A 524 -12.45 -7.46 16.01
N ASN A 525 -11.25 -7.24 16.57
CA ASN A 525 -10.59 -5.93 16.52
C ASN A 525 -9.47 -5.78 15.47
N SER A 526 -9.27 -6.76 14.59
CA SER A 526 -8.37 -6.60 13.43
C SER A 526 -8.83 -5.52 12.43
N THR A 527 -10.06 -5.01 12.57
CA THR A 527 -10.56 -3.89 11.77
C THR A 527 -10.38 -2.50 12.38
N GLU A 528 -10.11 -2.38 13.69
CA GLU A 528 -9.98 -1.06 14.34
C GLU A 528 -8.50 -0.61 14.49
N ALA A 529 -7.55 -1.54 14.53
CA ALA A 529 -6.12 -1.20 14.65
C ALA A 529 -5.49 -0.65 13.35
N GLU A 530 -6.12 -0.86 12.19
CA GLU A 530 -5.70 -0.21 10.94
C GLU A 530 -6.21 1.24 10.81
N GLU A 531 -7.28 1.62 11.53
CA GLU A 531 -7.83 2.98 11.43
C GLU A 531 -7.08 4.02 12.29
N GLU A 532 -6.41 3.61 13.37
CA GLU A 532 -5.62 4.55 14.19
C GLU A 532 -4.24 4.89 13.60
N ASN A 533 -3.62 4.00 12.82
CA ASN A 533 -2.35 4.28 12.14
C ASN A 533 -2.49 5.11 10.85
N LEU A 534 -3.72 5.41 10.42
CA LEU A 534 -4.02 6.27 9.28
C LEU A 534 -4.29 7.74 9.66
N GLN A 535 -4.25 8.09 10.95
CA GLN A 535 -4.39 9.48 11.40
C GLN A 535 -3.07 10.17 11.82
N GLU A 536 -1.95 9.44 11.88
CA GLU A 536 -0.61 10.02 12.03
C GLU A 536 0.32 9.58 10.89
N GLY A 537 0.09 10.11 9.68
CA GLY A 537 0.94 9.92 8.50
C GLY A 537 0.84 11.06 7.49
#